data_AF-A0A4P6JR17-F1
#
_entry.id   AF-A0A4P6JR17-F1
#
_cell.length_a   1.000
_cell.length_b   1.000
_cell.length_c   1.000
_cell.angle_alpha   90.00
_cell.angle_beta   90.00
_cell.angle_gamma   90.00
#
_symmetry.space_group_name_H-M   'P 1'
#
loop_
_entity.id
_entity.type
_entity.pdbx_description
1 polymer ?
#
loop_
_entity_poly.entity_id
_entity_poly.type
_entity_poly.pdbx_seq_one_letter_code
_entity_poly.pdbx_strand_id
1 'polypeptide(L)'
;MSEAEHEIADSETPEGDVQSPDIQQSNYQEATKYQVQADTVNASVQGDNYGIVNHYSSSPLEWMKVLEACGLTIISKNRAHDRTAFSADQKDVQMRVGEALQDAALANEDVEYALTQTDAAEMPAEIDDWFYQLDEYERYYVVTVAILQGAPVADVSMKARDLYLACSSPVRLGQGDAQPARDGAIPARSATRLRRRTYTTATHAGGVSRLLWQNAEFGARVLRFIADESIEWPGSQPGQSFLDMLLQWPGELAGECSRRLTRALGAILAYQSTDQLWRIANAWANGESDRHRRLVALLLSGAYQVGTSEPDKKFAGVIADSVLRLLKQWGERFKQSANMQVACAAAQTYRQIGKLSPEIALAGIAQLLQLPMQKIERARLSEFTSSIISAYVAFTWSGHVRLVLDALASNAERWSHQHYLPAKNYQWYRQQREVALSITFDAFFLIAASSLSAKRADLTVSYNVAQSLPDHPPIPAHDGRDMLLSGLLSRNELHWYLDISILLCAAIIEKRNKAAFDLLRQWAEIVTTQPENDLTTLYAAFANFMVNLDQRLVEWCRDLQGRGMIRRSVETYREKLIMWRDEGKLCQHPIGELMQGALLLITR
;
A
#
# COMPACT_ATOMS: atom_id res chain seq x y z
N MET A 1 -27.72 -80.59 -5.31
CA MET A 1 -26.45 -81.04 -5.90
C MET A 1 -25.36 -80.15 -5.30
N SER A 2 -25.07 -80.26 -4.00
CA SER A 2 -24.33 -81.33 -3.32
C SER A 2 -22.85 -81.31 -3.72
N GLU A 3 -21.81 -81.20 -2.87
CA GLU A 3 -21.54 -81.23 -1.40
C GLU A 3 -20.23 -82.05 -1.24
N ALA A 4 -19.66 -82.09 -0.01
CA ALA A 4 -18.37 -82.69 0.38
C ALA A 4 -17.14 -81.87 -0.08
N GLU A 5 -16.30 -81.25 0.77
CA GLU A 5 -15.91 -81.39 2.19
C GLU A 5 -15.02 -82.60 2.60
N HIS A 6 -14.05 -82.28 3.49
CA HIS A 6 -13.04 -83.07 4.25
C HIS A 6 -11.59 -83.03 3.68
N GLU A 7 -10.51 -82.64 4.39
CA GLU A 7 -9.93 -82.97 5.74
C GLU A 7 -9.01 -84.23 5.73
N ILE A 8 -7.86 -84.33 6.44
CA ILE A 8 -7.27 -83.52 7.54
C ILE A 8 -5.71 -83.68 7.60
N ALA A 9 -4.96 -82.70 8.18
CA ALA A 9 -3.54 -82.77 8.65
C ALA A 9 -2.38 -82.97 7.60
N ASP A 10 -1.08 -82.71 7.87
CA ASP A 10 -0.34 -82.44 9.13
C ASP A 10 1.00 -81.67 8.90
N SER A 11 1.57 -81.04 9.95
CA SER A 11 2.95 -80.45 10.05
C SER A 11 3.33 -79.29 9.07
N GLU A 12 4.24 -78.32 9.36
CA GLU A 12 5.24 -78.10 10.42
C GLU A 12 5.26 -76.61 10.89
N THR A 13 5.80 -76.36 12.09
CA THR A 13 6.39 -75.07 12.50
C THR A 13 7.77 -75.34 13.09
N PRO A 14 8.81 -74.52 12.82
CA PRO A 14 9.08 -73.41 13.75
C PRO A 14 9.66 -72.13 13.11
N GLU A 15 9.78 -71.10 13.97
CA GLU A 15 10.69 -69.94 13.85
C GLU A 15 10.48 -68.94 12.69
N GLY A 16 9.77 -67.86 12.99
CA GLY A 16 9.80 -66.59 12.25
C GLY A 16 9.65 -65.43 13.25
N ASP A 17 10.62 -64.51 13.26
CA ASP A 17 10.75 -63.46 14.29
C ASP A 17 9.54 -62.54 14.43
N VAL A 18 9.21 -62.19 15.67
CA VAL A 18 8.29 -61.09 15.99
C VAL A 18 9.01 -59.76 15.74
N GLN A 19 9.07 -59.33 14.49
CA GLN A 19 9.39 -57.94 14.17
C GLN A 19 8.19 -57.06 14.50
N SER A 20 8.34 -56.27 15.56
CA SER A 20 7.46 -55.15 15.86
C SER A 20 7.35 -54.22 14.64
N PRO A 21 6.16 -53.72 14.27
CA PRO A 21 6.05 -52.73 13.22
C PRO A 21 6.74 -51.44 13.68
N ASP A 22 7.83 -51.09 13.00
CA ASP A 22 8.61 -49.89 13.29
C ASP A 22 7.72 -48.65 13.35
N ILE A 23 7.87 -47.89 14.43
CA ILE A 23 7.30 -46.55 14.53
C ILE A 23 8.04 -45.71 13.50
N GLN A 24 7.42 -45.51 12.33
CA GLN A 24 7.85 -44.48 11.39
C GLN A 24 7.75 -43.13 12.09
N GLN A 25 8.87 -42.67 12.63
CA GLN A 25 9.08 -41.32 13.07
C GLN A 25 8.81 -40.41 11.86
N SER A 26 7.60 -39.87 11.79
CA SER A 26 7.28 -38.81 10.85
C SER A 26 8.27 -37.69 11.09
N ASN A 27 9.11 -37.40 10.09
CA ASN A 27 10.02 -36.26 10.12
C ASN A 27 9.19 -34.97 10.29
N TYR A 28 8.97 -34.57 11.55
CA TYR A 28 8.66 -33.20 11.91
C TYR A 28 9.89 -32.39 11.51
N GLN A 29 9.85 -31.81 10.30
CA GLN A 29 10.78 -30.76 9.93
C GLN A 29 10.67 -29.68 11.01
N GLU A 30 11.75 -29.49 11.77
CA GLU A 30 11.82 -28.43 12.75
C GLU A 30 11.54 -27.10 12.05
N ALA A 31 10.40 -26.49 12.39
CA ALA A 31 10.01 -25.22 11.85
C ALA A 31 11.06 -24.18 12.24
N THR A 32 11.94 -23.86 11.30
CA THR A 32 13.14 -23.07 11.54
C THR A 32 12.73 -21.70 12.06
N LYS A 33 13.04 -21.40 13.33
CA LYS A 33 12.65 -20.14 13.96
C LYS A 33 13.50 -19.00 13.39
N TYR A 34 12.96 -18.30 12.40
CA TYR A 34 13.55 -17.07 11.89
C TYR A 34 13.20 -15.90 12.83
N GLN A 35 14.18 -15.42 13.57
CA GLN A 35 14.11 -14.15 14.27
C GLN A 35 14.59 -13.06 13.30
N VAL A 36 13.63 -12.30 12.76
CA VAL A 36 13.92 -11.17 11.88
C VAL A 36 14.17 -9.95 12.74
N GLN A 37 15.30 -9.28 12.50
CA GLN A 37 15.61 -7.96 13.01
C GLN A 37 15.72 -6.99 11.83
N ALA A 38 15.56 -5.71 12.10
CA ALA A 38 15.81 -4.63 11.18
C ALA A 38 16.81 -3.68 11.86
N ASP A 39 17.82 -3.23 11.12
CA ASP A 39 18.65 -2.09 11.50
C ASP A 39 18.62 -1.14 10.27
N THR A 40 18.36 0.15 10.47
CA THR A 40 18.34 1.26 9.47
C THR A 40 17.30 1.23 8.32
N VAL A 41 16.53 2.33 8.17
CA VAL A 41 15.75 2.67 6.95
C VAL A 41 16.29 4.00 6.39
N ASN A 42 17.27 3.91 5.48
CA ASN A 42 18.01 5.07 4.93
C ASN A 42 17.20 6.01 4.01
N ALA A 43 15.87 5.89 3.97
CA ALA A 43 14.96 6.74 3.17
C ALA A 43 13.85 7.40 4.02
N SER A 44 13.84 7.21 5.34
CA SER A 44 12.92 7.88 6.25
C SER A 44 13.58 9.09 6.92
N VAL A 45 12.90 10.23 6.93
CA VAL A 45 13.28 11.41 7.74
C VAL A 45 13.04 11.16 9.25
N GLN A 46 12.59 9.95 9.64
CA GLN A 46 12.16 9.59 10.98
C GLN A 46 12.82 8.32 11.54
N GLY A 47 14.16 8.31 11.64
CA GLY A 47 14.92 7.53 12.62
C GLY A 47 15.04 6.02 12.42
N ASP A 48 15.82 5.39 13.30
CA ASP A 48 16.04 3.94 13.37
C ASP A 48 14.91 3.24 14.11
N ASN A 49 14.30 2.24 13.47
CA ASN A 49 13.06 1.61 13.93
C ASN A 49 13.19 0.08 13.95
N TYR A 50 12.60 -0.57 14.97
CA TYR A 50 12.70 -2.00 15.23
C TYR A 50 11.32 -2.68 15.31
N GLY A 51 11.19 -3.91 14.81
CA GLY A 51 9.99 -4.72 14.94
C GLY A 51 10.24 -6.20 14.62
N ILE A 52 9.49 -7.11 15.25
CA ILE A 52 9.61 -8.57 15.06
C ILE A 52 8.34 -9.09 14.38
N VAL A 53 8.49 -9.74 13.22
CA VAL A 53 7.38 -10.40 12.51
C VAL A 53 7.62 -11.91 12.43
N ASN A 54 6.62 -12.68 12.82
CA ASN A 54 6.62 -14.14 12.86
C ASN A 54 5.63 -14.72 11.83
N HIS A 55 6.07 -15.56 10.87
CA HIS A 55 5.14 -16.11 9.86
C HIS A 55 5.38 -17.58 9.44
N TYR A 56 4.34 -18.23 8.89
CA TYR A 56 4.28 -19.69 8.66
C TYR A 56 3.56 -20.17 7.37
N SER A 57 3.02 -19.31 6.50
CA SER A 57 2.19 -19.79 5.35
C SER A 57 2.50 -19.18 3.97
N SER A 58 3.64 -18.54 3.81
CA SER A 58 4.24 -18.15 2.53
C SER A 58 5.75 -18.19 2.69
N SER A 59 6.51 -18.25 1.59
CA SER A 59 7.97 -18.32 1.71
C SER A 59 8.50 -17.06 2.41
N PRO A 60 9.56 -17.15 3.25
CA PRO A 60 10.16 -15.96 3.86
C PRO A 60 10.56 -14.90 2.82
N LEU A 61 10.91 -15.35 1.62
CA LEU A 61 11.19 -14.51 0.47
C LEU A 61 9.97 -13.69 0.03
N GLU A 62 8.76 -14.26 -0.02
CA GLU A 62 7.54 -13.51 -0.38
C GLU A 62 7.13 -12.48 0.69
N TRP A 63 7.35 -12.78 1.97
CA TRP A 63 7.10 -11.81 3.04
C TRP A 63 8.17 -10.72 3.11
N MET A 64 9.44 -11.06 2.78
CA MET A 64 10.45 -10.06 2.45
C MET A 64 9.92 -9.16 1.33
N LYS A 65 9.46 -9.69 0.18
CA LYS A 65 8.84 -8.93 -0.93
C LYS A 65 7.58 -8.11 -0.60
N VAL A 66 7.09 -8.10 0.64
CA VAL A 66 5.95 -7.29 1.10
C VAL A 66 6.38 -6.27 2.15
N LEU A 67 7.30 -6.63 3.05
CA LEU A 67 8.02 -5.68 3.91
C LEU A 67 8.91 -4.76 3.06
N GLU A 68 9.76 -5.37 2.23
CA GLU A 68 10.31 -4.87 0.97
C GLU A 68 9.17 -4.73 -0.09
N ALA A 69 8.12 -3.97 0.24
CA ALA A 69 7.20 -3.28 -0.67
C ALA A 69 6.51 -2.13 0.08
N CYS A 70 6.30 -2.34 1.39
CA CYS A 70 5.94 -1.34 2.40
C CYS A 70 7.15 -0.63 3.02
N GLY A 71 8.35 -0.71 2.42
CA GLY A 71 9.50 0.09 2.83
C GLY A 71 10.35 -0.37 4.01
N LEU A 72 10.03 -1.51 4.59
CA LEU A 72 10.66 -1.99 5.80
C LEU A 72 11.92 -2.77 5.41
N THR A 73 13.09 -2.23 5.77
CA THR A 73 14.40 -2.82 5.43
C THR A 73 14.75 -3.91 6.46
N ILE A 74 15.15 -5.09 5.98
CA ILE A 74 15.35 -6.28 6.84
C ILE A 74 16.84 -6.60 6.99
N ILE A 75 17.33 -6.75 8.23
CA ILE A 75 18.70 -7.16 8.55
C ILE A 75 18.69 -8.29 9.59
N SER A 76 18.68 -9.54 9.10
CA SER A 76 18.69 -10.74 9.95
C SER A 76 19.99 -10.87 10.75
N LYS A 77 19.89 -10.93 12.10
CA LYS A 77 21.07 -11.14 12.97
C LYS A 77 21.53 -12.59 13.09
N ASN A 78 20.75 -13.57 12.61
CA ASN A 78 21.03 -15.00 12.84
C ASN A 78 21.73 -15.74 11.68
N ARG A 79 22.37 -15.04 10.73
CA ARG A 79 23.35 -15.64 9.82
C ARG A 79 24.55 -14.75 9.55
N ALA A 80 25.68 -15.09 10.17
CA ALA A 80 27.01 -14.83 9.60
C ALA A 80 27.28 -15.82 8.44
N HIS A 81 26.42 -15.78 7.41
CA HIS A 81 26.71 -16.35 6.10
C HIS A 81 26.73 -15.19 5.13
N ASP A 82 27.90 -15.03 4.52
CA ASP A 82 28.23 -14.22 3.36
C ASP A 82 27.25 -13.12 2.93
N ARG A 83 27.81 -11.91 2.80
CA ARG A 83 27.33 -10.87 1.87
C ARG A 83 27.52 -11.30 0.40
N THR A 84 27.08 -12.50 0.07
CA THR A 84 26.84 -12.92 -1.31
C THR A 84 25.78 -12.00 -1.89
N ALA A 85 25.95 -11.67 -3.16
CA ALA A 85 25.09 -10.69 -3.83
C ALA A 85 23.62 -11.14 -3.74
N PHE A 86 22.75 -10.20 -3.34
CA PHE A 86 21.30 -10.32 -3.53
C PHE A 86 21.00 -10.98 -4.87
N SER A 87 20.11 -11.98 -4.89
CA SER A 87 19.66 -12.58 -6.15
C SER A 87 19.02 -11.50 -7.03
N ALA A 88 18.94 -11.75 -8.35
CA ALA A 88 18.32 -10.80 -9.27
C ALA A 88 16.91 -10.40 -8.80
N ASP A 89 16.12 -11.39 -8.40
CA ASP A 89 14.79 -11.23 -7.80
C ASP A 89 14.76 -10.36 -6.53
N GLN A 90 15.78 -10.45 -5.68
CA GLN A 90 15.86 -9.65 -4.45
C GLN A 90 16.25 -8.19 -4.75
N LYS A 91 17.18 -7.96 -5.68
CA LYS A 91 17.54 -6.58 -6.11
C LYS A 91 16.38 -5.88 -6.80
N ASP A 92 15.69 -6.61 -7.68
CA ASP A 92 14.54 -6.12 -8.43
C ASP A 92 13.37 -5.80 -7.48
N VAL A 93 13.14 -6.62 -6.46
CA VAL A 93 12.18 -6.32 -5.38
C VAL A 93 12.63 -5.08 -4.60
N GLN A 94 13.86 -5.05 -4.07
CA GLN A 94 14.39 -3.92 -3.30
C GLN A 94 14.24 -2.57 -4.04
N MET A 95 14.52 -2.56 -5.35
CA MET A 95 14.31 -1.41 -6.23
C MET A 95 12.83 -1.04 -6.32
N ARG A 96 11.96 -2.04 -6.57
CA ARG A 96 10.51 -1.90 -6.61
C ARG A 96 9.91 -1.36 -5.29
N VAL A 97 10.60 -1.48 -4.14
CA VAL A 97 10.21 -0.87 -2.85
C VAL A 97 10.61 0.58 -2.74
N GLY A 98 11.87 0.90 -3.06
CA GLY A 98 12.40 2.25 -2.89
C GLY A 98 11.51 3.25 -3.62
N GLU A 99 11.07 2.87 -4.82
CA GLU A 99 10.04 3.55 -5.58
C GLU A 99 8.71 3.65 -4.82
N ALA A 100 8.14 2.55 -4.33
CA ALA A 100 6.82 2.48 -3.69
C ALA A 100 6.73 3.17 -2.32
N LEU A 101 7.85 3.27 -1.61
CA LEU A 101 8.04 4.13 -0.42
C LEU A 101 8.07 5.59 -0.82
N GLN A 102 8.90 5.91 -1.80
CA GLN A 102 9.03 7.26 -2.30
C GLN A 102 7.69 7.75 -2.88
N ASP A 103 6.87 6.88 -3.47
CA ASP A 103 5.48 7.17 -3.90
C ASP A 103 4.54 7.57 -2.75
N ALA A 104 4.81 7.13 -1.52
CA ALA A 104 4.03 7.48 -0.35
C ALA A 104 4.60 8.71 0.36
N ALA A 105 5.93 8.77 0.53
CA ALA A 105 6.62 9.95 1.06
C ALA A 105 6.33 11.19 0.20
N LEU A 106 6.47 11.09 -1.12
CA LEU A 106 6.15 12.17 -2.07
C LEU A 106 4.66 12.54 -2.06
N ALA A 107 3.77 11.61 -1.72
CA ALA A 107 2.33 11.90 -1.68
C ALA A 107 1.90 12.61 -0.39
N ASN A 108 2.53 12.29 0.74
CA ASN A 108 2.33 13.03 1.98
C ASN A 108 2.98 14.43 1.86
N GLU A 109 4.14 14.52 1.21
CA GLU A 109 4.76 15.78 0.78
C GLU A 109 3.80 16.64 -0.07
N ASP A 110 3.19 16.09 -1.14
CA ASP A 110 2.24 16.83 -2.01
C ASP A 110 1.00 17.37 -1.23
N VAL A 111 0.65 16.83 -0.06
CA VAL A 111 -0.45 17.32 0.82
C VAL A 111 0.02 18.40 1.80
N GLU A 112 1.26 18.31 2.30
CA GLU A 112 1.80 19.22 3.33
C GLU A 112 2.17 20.61 2.77
N TYR A 113 2.42 20.74 1.47
CA TYR A 113 2.84 22.01 0.82
C TYR A 113 1.73 23.06 0.59
N ALA A 114 0.53 22.89 1.13
CA ALA A 114 -0.57 23.85 0.98
C ALA A 114 -0.38 25.20 1.74
N LEU A 115 0.68 25.34 2.54
CA LEU A 115 0.77 26.34 3.63
C LEU A 115 1.54 27.64 3.32
N THR A 116 1.92 27.92 2.07
CA THR A 116 2.35 29.27 1.65
C THR A 116 1.63 29.71 0.38
N GLN A 117 0.30 29.86 0.47
CA GLN A 117 -0.47 30.54 -0.57
C GLN A 117 0.00 31.99 -0.70
N THR A 118 0.66 32.30 -1.81
CA THR A 118 0.76 33.68 -2.29
C THR A 118 -0.63 34.11 -2.75
N ASP A 119 -1.01 35.38 -2.56
CA ASP A 119 -2.35 35.86 -2.88
C ASP A 119 -2.70 35.54 -4.34
N ALA A 120 -3.84 34.87 -4.55
CA ALA A 120 -4.30 34.48 -5.89
C ALA A 120 -4.53 35.72 -6.79
N ALA A 121 -4.75 36.90 -6.20
CA ALA A 121 -4.86 38.17 -6.91
C ALA A 121 -3.54 38.65 -7.54
N GLU A 122 -2.38 38.14 -7.12
CA GLU A 122 -1.08 38.47 -7.73
C GLU A 122 -0.79 37.64 -9.00
N MET A 123 -1.62 36.66 -9.33
CA MET A 123 -1.42 35.78 -10.49
C MET A 123 -2.29 36.19 -11.69
N PRO A 124 -1.84 35.94 -12.93
CA PRO A 124 -2.60 36.24 -14.13
C PRO A 124 -3.98 35.56 -14.09
N ALA A 125 -5.03 36.29 -14.48
CA ALA A 125 -6.37 35.71 -14.68
C ALA A 125 -6.42 34.85 -15.96
N GLU A 126 -5.80 35.34 -17.03
CA GLU A 126 -5.74 34.71 -18.35
C GLU A 126 -4.34 34.07 -18.53
N ILE A 127 -4.31 32.77 -18.82
CA ILE A 127 -3.06 31.97 -18.85
C ILE A 127 -2.35 32.13 -20.19
N ASP A 128 -3.10 32.11 -21.27
CA ASP A 128 -2.65 32.35 -22.64
C ASP A 128 -1.92 33.69 -22.76
N ASP A 129 -2.57 34.76 -22.31
CA ASP A 129 -2.04 36.13 -22.40
C ASP A 129 -0.70 36.27 -21.64
N TRP A 130 -0.60 35.67 -20.45
CA TRP A 130 0.67 35.60 -19.71
C TRP A 130 1.71 34.69 -20.39
N PHE A 131 1.31 33.50 -20.85
CA PHE A 131 2.23 32.52 -21.42
C PHE A 131 2.87 33.01 -22.72
N TYR A 132 2.13 33.73 -23.56
CA TYR A 132 2.68 34.31 -24.79
C TYR A 132 3.53 35.57 -24.55
N GLN A 133 3.35 36.27 -23.43
CA GLN A 133 4.27 37.33 -22.95
C GLN A 133 5.60 36.78 -22.38
N LEU A 134 5.68 35.48 -22.10
CA LEU A 134 6.94 34.82 -21.77
C LEU A 134 7.82 34.69 -23.02
N ASP A 135 9.12 34.78 -22.82
CA ASP A 135 10.06 34.42 -23.88
C ASP A 135 10.11 32.90 -24.10
N GLU A 136 10.73 32.46 -25.20
CA GLU A 136 10.73 31.07 -25.64
C GLU A 136 11.22 30.07 -24.58
N TYR A 137 12.35 30.35 -23.91
CA TYR A 137 12.85 29.46 -22.84
C TYR A 137 11.99 29.53 -21.57
N GLU A 138 11.40 30.70 -21.25
CA GLU A 138 10.44 30.80 -20.14
C GLU A 138 9.20 29.92 -20.38
N ARG A 139 8.72 29.80 -21.62
CA ARG A 139 7.62 28.90 -22.00
C ARG A 139 7.98 27.42 -21.82
N TYR A 140 9.10 26.96 -22.36
CA TYR A 140 9.54 25.57 -22.17
C TYR A 140 9.85 25.24 -20.71
N TYR A 141 10.33 26.21 -19.92
CA TYR A 141 10.44 26.07 -18.47
C TYR A 141 9.06 25.86 -17.83
N VAL A 142 8.09 26.75 -18.08
CA VAL A 142 6.70 26.63 -17.58
C VAL A 142 6.07 25.28 -17.94
N VAL A 143 6.21 24.83 -19.19
CA VAL A 143 5.75 23.50 -19.64
C VAL A 143 6.40 22.38 -18.82
N THR A 144 7.71 22.46 -18.62
CA THR A 144 8.44 21.45 -17.83
C THR A 144 8.04 21.50 -16.35
N VAL A 145 7.79 22.67 -15.77
CA VAL A 145 7.32 22.78 -14.37
C VAL A 145 5.93 22.18 -14.22
N ALA A 146 5.01 22.40 -15.16
CA ALA A 146 3.67 21.83 -15.10
C ALA A 146 3.69 20.30 -15.13
N ILE A 147 4.57 19.74 -15.96
CA ILE A 147 4.71 18.31 -16.16
C ILE A 147 5.48 17.63 -15.02
N LEU A 148 6.49 18.31 -14.44
CA LEU A 148 7.37 17.80 -13.39
C LEU A 148 7.17 18.52 -12.04
N GLN A 149 5.96 19.01 -11.76
CA GLN A 149 5.64 19.73 -10.52
C GLN A 149 6.04 18.91 -9.28
N GLY A 150 6.87 19.49 -8.41
CA GLY A 150 7.42 18.85 -7.20
C GLY A 150 8.70 18.03 -7.42
N ALA A 151 9.22 17.94 -8.64
CA ALA A 151 10.53 17.33 -8.91
C ALA A 151 11.69 18.25 -8.45
N PRO A 152 12.92 17.71 -8.36
CA PRO A 152 14.10 18.49 -7.98
C PRO A 152 14.35 19.65 -8.96
N VAL A 153 14.73 20.83 -8.44
CA VAL A 153 15.00 22.04 -9.24
C VAL A 153 16.04 21.78 -10.34
N ALA A 154 17.04 20.93 -10.06
CA ALA A 154 18.06 20.54 -11.03
C ALA A 154 17.47 19.76 -12.21
N ASP A 155 16.63 18.76 -11.96
CA ASP A 155 16.01 17.91 -13.00
C ASP A 155 15.04 18.71 -13.86
N VAL A 156 14.21 19.57 -13.25
CA VAL A 156 13.29 20.46 -13.99
C VAL A 156 14.08 21.44 -14.85
N SER A 157 15.15 22.04 -14.33
CA SER A 157 15.97 23.00 -15.09
C SER A 157 16.75 22.33 -16.24
N MET A 158 17.18 21.08 -16.04
CA MET A 158 17.80 20.25 -17.06
C MET A 158 16.79 19.88 -18.15
N LYS A 159 15.59 19.40 -17.78
CA LYS A 159 14.56 19.01 -18.76
C LYS A 159 13.98 20.19 -19.53
N ALA A 160 13.85 21.36 -18.92
CA ALA A 160 13.48 22.60 -19.60
C ALA A 160 14.52 23.01 -20.65
N ARG A 161 15.81 22.80 -20.35
CA ARG A 161 16.91 22.98 -21.31
C ARG A 161 16.88 21.96 -22.43
N ASP A 162 16.70 20.68 -22.11
CA ASP A 162 16.63 19.61 -23.11
C ASP A 162 15.48 19.87 -24.09
N LEU A 163 14.30 20.22 -23.58
CA LEU A 163 13.10 20.51 -24.37
C LEU A 163 13.31 21.76 -25.26
N TYR A 164 13.83 22.85 -24.70
CA TYR A 164 14.19 24.05 -25.48
C TYR A 164 15.17 23.71 -26.61
N LEU A 165 16.27 22.99 -26.32
CA LEU A 165 17.25 22.63 -27.35
C LEU A 165 16.67 21.68 -28.41
N ALA A 166 15.76 20.79 -28.03
CA ALA A 166 15.14 19.83 -28.93
C ALA A 166 14.10 20.47 -29.87
N CYS A 167 13.33 21.45 -29.40
CA CYS A 167 12.28 22.12 -30.19
C CYS A 167 12.76 23.40 -30.90
N SER A 168 13.71 24.15 -30.32
CA SER A 168 14.23 25.40 -30.90
C SER A 168 15.42 25.20 -31.85
N SER A 169 15.93 23.98 -32.03
CA SER A 169 16.99 23.69 -32.99
C SER A 169 16.43 23.66 -34.42
N PRO A 170 16.72 24.66 -35.29
CA PRO A 170 16.16 24.68 -36.63
C PRO A 170 16.75 23.54 -37.46
N VAL A 171 15.91 22.58 -37.85
CA VAL A 171 16.23 21.60 -38.90
C VAL A 171 16.41 22.37 -40.21
N ARG A 172 17.64 22.77 -40.51
CA ARG A 172 18.02 23.32 -41.81
C ARG A 172 17.84 22.25 -42.87
N LEU A 173 16.68 22.25 -43.52
CA LEU A 173 16.41 21.48 -44.73
C LEU A 173 17.30 22.00 -45.87
N GLY A 174 18.48 21.39 -46.00
CA GLY A 174 19.31 21.37 -47.20
C GLY A 174 19.98 22.68 -47.63
N GLN A 175 21.25 22.88 -47.26
CA GLN A 175 22.34 23.27 -48.18
C GLN A 175 23.69 23.44 -47.46
N GLY A 176 24.72 22.76 -47.99
CA GLY A 176 26.13 23.16 -47.88
C GLY A 176 26.87 22.82 -46.59
N ASP A 177 28.11 22.35 -46.75
CA ASP A 177 29.07 22.14 -45.65
C ASP A 177 29.42 23.45 -44.95
N ALA A 178 28.75 23.71 -43.83
CA ALA A 178 29.18 24.68 -42.82
C ALA A 178 28.89 24.09 -41.45
N GLN A 179 29.92 23.95 -40.61
CA GLN A 179 29.76 23.43 -39.24
C GLN A 179 28.72 24.27 -38.50
N PRO A 180 27.74 23.65 -37.81
CA PRO A 180 26.74 24.40 -37.07
C PRO A 180 27.42 25.13 -35.91
N ALA A 181 27.37 26.46 -35.93
CA ALA A 181 27.73 27.27 -34.79
C ALA A 181 26.81 26.88 -33.62
N ARG A 182 27.38 26.28 -32.57
CA ARG A 182 26.68 25.90 -31.34
C ARG A 182 26.34 27.11 -30.44
N ASP A 183 26.12 28.28 -31.04
CA ASP A 183 25.83 29.54 -30.34
C ASP A 183 24.33 29.75 -30.06
N GLY A 184 23.60 28.64 -29.85
CA GLY A 184 22.31 28.63 -29.16
C GLY A 184 22.51 28.89 -27.66
N ALA A 185 23.15 30.01 -27.32
CA ALA A 185 23.48 30.36 -25.94
C ALA A 185 22.19 30.65 -25.17
N ILE A 186 21.77 29.68 -24.34
CA ILE A 186 20.63 29.84 -23.42
C ILE A 186 20.87 31.13 -22.61
N PRO A 187 19.97 32.13 -22.68
CA PRO A 187 20.24 33.44 -22.10
C PRO A 187 20.54 33.30 -20.60
N ALA A 188 21.68 33.84 -20.17
CA ALA A 188 22.12 33.74 -18.78
C ALA A 188 21.14 34.49 -17.85
N ARG A 189 20.24 33.73 -17.20
CA ARG A 189 19.18 34.27 -16.35
C ARG A 189 19.44 33.97 -14.89
N SER A 190 19.17 34.97 -14.05
CA SER A 190 19.00 34.73 -12.61
C SER A 190 17.81 33.79 -12.39
N ALA A 191 18.05 32.68 -11.68
CA ALA A 191 17.00 31.75 -11.26
C ALA A 191 15.91 32.44 -10.40
N THR A 192 16.23 33.58 -9.76
CA THR A 192 15.25 34.40 -9.03
C THR A 192 14.35 35.18 -9.98
N ARG A 193 14.88 35.71 -11.10
CA ARG A 193 14.06 36.37 -12.13
C ARG A 193 13.14 35.38 -12.82
N LEU A 194 13.66 34.21 -13.19
CA LEU A 194 12.89 33.13 -13.84
C LEU A 194 11.73 32.69 -12.95
N ARG A 195 11.99 32.35 -11.68
CA ARG A 195 10.96 31.92 -10.73
C ARG A 195 9.89 32.99 -10.48
N ARG A 196 10.28 34.27 -10.36
CA ARG A 196 9.32 35.38 -10.19
C ARG A 196 8.41 35.56 -11.42
N ARG A 197 8.94 35.52 -12.64
CA ARG A 197 8.13 35.67 -13.87
C ARG A 197 7.24 34.47 -14.17
N THR A 198 7.60 33.29 -13.64
CA THR A 198 6.90 32.03 -13.86
C THR A 198 6.00 31.62 -12.71
N TYR A 199 5.84 32.44 -11.66
CA TYR A 199 5.05 32.12 -10.46
C TYR A 199 5.43 30.79 -9.79
N THR A 200 6.72 30.46 -9.82
CA THR A 200 7.27 29.24 -9.20
C THR A 200 8.07 29.58 -7.94
N THR A 201 8.16 28.61 -7.03
CA THR A 201 8.94 28.68 -5.81
C THR A 201 9.81 27.43 -5.67
N ALA A 202 10.89 27.52 -4.89
CA ALA A 202 11.68 26.35 -4.55
C ALA A 202 11.68 26.12 -3.04
N THR A 203 11.11 25.01 -2.61
CA THR A 203 11.08 24.57 -1.21
C THR A 203 12.17 23.53 -0.96
N HIS A 204 12.64 23.40 0.28
CA HIS A 204 13.53 22.31 0.66
C HIS A 204 12.71 21.23 1.37
N ALA A 205 12.79 20.01 0.82
CA ALA A 205 11.90 18.89 1.10
C ALA A 205 12.71 17.59 1.04
N GLY A 206 12.71 16.78 2.11
CA GLY A 206 13.50 15.55 2.15
C GLY A 206 15.02 15.75 1.89
N GLY A 207 15.57 16.93 2.20
CA GLY A 207 16.96 17.29 1.89
C GLY A 207 17.21 17.74 0.44
N VAL A 208 16.19 17.76 -0.42
CA VAL A 208 16.27 18.16 -1.83
C VAL A 208 15.54 19.48 -2.06
N SER A 209 16.08 20.35 -2.93
CA SER A 209 15.33 21.54 -3.36
C SER A 209 14.36 21.15 -4.47
N ARG A 210 13.06 21.24 -4.20
CA ARG A 210 11.95 20.92 -5.11
C ARG A 210 11.38 22.18 -5.74
N LEU A 211 10.91 22.08 -6.99
CA LEU A 211 10.23 23.19 -7.67
C LEU A 211 8.72 23.01 -7.61
N LEU A 212 8.01 24.03 -7.14
CA LEU A 212 6.55 24.07 -7.00
C LEU A 212 5.98 25.35 -7.63
N TRP A 213 4.68 25.35 -7.92
CA TRP A 213 3.94 26.58 -8.15
C TRP A 213 3.74 27.33 -6.84
N GLN A 214 3.66 28.66 -6.90
CA GLN A 214 3.30 29.49 -5.74
C GLN A 214 1.82 29.35 -5.33
N ASN A 215 0.99 28.83 -6.24
CA ASN A 215 -0.42 28.49 -6.01
C ASN A 215 -0.76 27.22 -6.83
N ALA A 216 -1.41 26.24 -6.20
CA ALA A 216 -1.73 24.96 -6.83
C ALA A 216 -2.82 25.05 -7.92
N GLU A 217 -3.81 25.94 -7.74
CA GLU A 217 -4.88 26.17 -8.71
C GLU A 217 -4.34 26.82 -9.99
N PHE A 218 -3.38 27.75 -9.86
CA PHE A 218 -2.64 28.30 -11.00
C PHE A 218 -1.89 27.19 -11.75
N GLY A 219 -1.19 26.31 -11.03
CA GLY A 219 -0.53 25.15 -11.62
C GLY A 219 -1.47 24.23 -12.40
N ALA A 220 -2.66 23.95 -11.85
CA ALA A 220 -3.70 23.15 -12.52
C ALA A 220 -4.24 23.84 -13.78
N ARG A 221 -4.48 25.16 -13.74
CA ARG A 221 -4.86 25.96 -14.91
C ARG A 221 -3.79 25.97 -16.00
N VAL A 222 -2.51 26.08 -15.63
CA VAL A 222 -1.39 25.99 -16.57
C VAL A 222 -1.32 24.60 -17.22
N LEU A 223 -1.50 23.52 -16.44
CA LEU A 223 -1.51 22.16 -16.98
C LEU A 223 -2.68 21.92 -17.95
N ARG A 224 -3.86 22.51 -17.69
CA ARG A 224 -5.00 22.50 -18.61
C ARG A 224 -4.70 23.24 -19.90
N PHE A 225 -4.20 24.48 -19.82
CA PHE A 225 -3.79 25.26 -20.99
C PHE A 225 -2.76 24.48 -21.85
N ILE A 226 -1.77 23.85 -21.22
CA ILE A 226 -0.81 22.97 -21.92
C ILE A 226 -1.53 21.80 -22.60
N ALA A 227 -2.56 21.21 -21.98
CA ALA A 227 -3.30 20.11 -22.58
C ALA A 227 -4.10 20.55 -23.82
N ASP A 228 -4.73 21.73 -23.77
CA ASP A 228 -5.49 22.29 -24.89
C ASP A 228 -4.54 22.65 -26.06
N GLU A 229 -3.42 23.31 -25.76
CA GLU A 229 -2.43 23.80 -26.73
C GLU A 229 -1.51 22.73 -27.34
N SER A 230 -1.18 21.66 -26.59
CA SER A 230 -0.19 20.66 -26.99
C SER A 230 -0.55 19.83 -28.23
N ILE A 231 -1.78 19.96 -28.72
CA ILE A 231 -2.22 19.40 -30.00
C ILE A 231 -1.52 20.10 -31.17
N GLU A 232 -1.29 21.41 -31.06
CA GLU A 232 -0.68 22.23 -32.13
C GLU A 232 0.85 22.32 -32.03
N TRP A 233 1.43 21.91 -30.89
CA TRP A 233 2.86 22.06 -30.65
C TRP A 233 3.70 20.98 -31.37
N PRO A 234 4.73 21.38 -32.13
CA PRO A 234 5.61 20.44 -32.82
C PRO A 234 6.51 19.68 -31.82
N GLY A 235 6.82 18.43 -32.13
CA GLY A 235 7.82 17.64 -31.44
C GLY A 235 9.26 18.03 -31.83
N SER A 236 10.22 17.20 -31.42
CA SER A 236 11.65 17.41 -31.68
C SER A 236 12.10 16.89 -33.05
N GLN A 237 11.23 16.18 -33.76
CA GLN A 237 11.50 15.64 -35.10
C GLN A 237 10.39 16.08 -36.08
N PRO A 238 10.71 16.30 -37.37
CA PRO A 238 9.70 16.63 -38.38
C PRO A 238 8.59 15.58 -38.45
N GLY A 239 7.34 16.00 -38.21
CA GLY A 239 6.17 15.11 -38.20
C GLY A 239 5.89 14.38 -36.89
N GLN A 240 6.73 14.53 -35.86
CA GLN A 240 6.42 14.11 -34.49
C GLN A 240 5.60 15.21 -33.80
N SER A 241 4.52 14.88 -33.10
CA SER A 241 3.81 15.85 -32.23
C SER A 241 4.53 16.01 -30.89
N PHE A 242 4.28 17.11 -30.17
CA PHE A 242 4.76 17.26 -28.81
C PHE A 242 4.20 16.16 -27.88
N LEU A 243 2.96 15.71 -28.11
CA LEU A 243 2.35 14.60 -27.37
C LEU A 243 3.09 13.26 -27.59
N ASP A 244 3.54 12.97 -28.82
CA ASP A 244 4.35 11.77 -29.12
C ASP A 244 5.69 11.79 -28.37
N MET A 245 6.27 12.98 -28.15
CA MET A 245 7.48 13.14 -27.33
C MET A 245 7.16 12.85 -25.85
N LEU A 246 6.10 13.45 -25.31
CA LEU A 246 5.68 13.21 -23.92
C LEU A 246 5.30 11.75 -23.64
N LEU A 247 4.89 10.99 -24.66
CA LEU A 247 4.60 9.56 -24.54
C LEU A 247 5.86 8.67 -24.46
N GLN A 248 7.02 9.17 -24.89
CA GLN A 248 8.31 8.46 -24.84
C GLN A 248 9.03 8.69 -23.50
N TRP A 249 8.94 9.91 -22.97
CA TRP A 249 9.60 10.31 -21.73
C TRP A 249 9.35 9.41 -20.50
N PRO A 250 8.18 8.74 -20.27
CA PRO A 250 8.00 7.85 -19.13
C PRO A 250 8.95 6.65 -19.14
N GLY A 251 9.39 6.23 -20.33
CA GLY A 251 10.41 5.19 -20.53
C GLY A 251 11.83 5.71 -20.32
N GLU A 252 12.13 6.91 -20.85
CA GLU A 252 13.46 7.56 -20.80
C GLU A 252 13.83 8.08 -19.42
N LEU A 253 12.88 8.67 -18.70
CA LEU A 253 13.09 9.18 -17.35
C LEU A 253 13.04 8.04 -16.33
N ALA A 254 13.77 8.18 -15.23
CA ALA A 254 13.76 7.29 -14.10
C ALA A 254 13.12 7.94 -12.86
N GLY A 255 12.82 7.13 -11.83
CA GLY A 255 12.47 7.61 -10.50
C GLY A 255 11.25 8.54 -10.45
N GLU A 256 11.34 9.63 -9.68
CA GLU A 256 10.23 10.55 -9.47
C GLU A 256 9.84 11.37 -10.72
N CYS A 257 10.80 11.70 -11.59
CA CYS A 257 10.50 12.47 -12.80
C CYS A 257 9.60 11.70 -13.76
N SER A 258 9.88 10.41 -13.99
CA SER A 258 9.02 9.51 -14.78
C SER A 258 7.59 9.46 -14.21
N ARG A 259 7.46 9.39 -12.88
CA ARG A 259 6.17 9.29 -12.19
C ARG A 259 5.35 10.57 -12.26
N ARG A 260 5.96 11.73 -11.95
CA ARG A 260 5.31 13.06 -12.00
C ARG A 260 4.85 13.39 -13.43
N LEU A 261 5.73 13.19 -14.41
CA LEU A 261 5.39 13.25 -15.84
C LEU A 261 4.18 12.36 -16.19
N THR A 262 4.18 11.10 -15.78
CA THR A 262 3.13 10.15 -16.18
C THR A 262 1.77 10.54 -15.62
N ARG A 263 1.75 11.11 -14.40
CA ARG A 263 0.54 11.72 -13.83
C ARG A 263 0.08 12.93 -14.66
N ALA A 264 1.00 13.84 -15.02
CA ALA A 264 0.68 15.01 -15.85
C ALA A 264 0.21 14.63 -17.27
N LEU A 265 0.82 13.62 -17.89
CA LEU A 265 0.40 13.04 -19.17
C LEU A 265 -1.03 12.47 -19.08
N GLY A 266 -1.38 11.84 -17.96
CA GLY A 266 -2.72 11.35 -17.69
C GLY A 266 -3.76 12.47 -17.67
N ALA A 267 -3.43 13.59 -17.00
CA ALA A 267 -4.24 14.81 -17.02
C ALA A 267 -4.37 15.40 -18.44
N ILE A 268 -3.27 15.53 -19.18
CA ILE A 268 -3.27 16.06 -20.56
C ILE A 268 -4.17 15.22 -21.48
N LEU A 269 -4.00 13.90 -21.47
CA LEU A 269 -4.82 12.99 -22.26
C LEU A 269 -6.30 12.98 -21.85
N ALA A 270 -6.62 13.31 -20.59
CA ALA A 270 -8.00 13.40 -20.12
C ALA A 270 -8.74 14.62 -20.70
N TYR A 271 -8.06 15.76 -20.83
CA TYR A 271 -8.61 16.93 -21.53
C TYR A 271 -8.74 16.68 -23.05
N GLN A 272 -7.71 16.10 -23.67
CA GLN A 272 -7.65 15.92 -25.13
C GLN A 272 -8.53 14.79 -25.67
N SER A 273 -8.39 13.57 -25.13
CA SER A 273 -9.06 12.37 -25.67
C SER A 273 -9.06 11.22 -24.66
N THR A 274 -10.22 10.99 -24.04
CA THR A 274 -10.43 9.81 -23.17
C THR A 274 -10.18 8.50 -23.92
N ASP A 275 -10.41 8.45 -25.24
CA ASP A 275 -10.16 7.26 -26.05
C ASP A 275 -8.66 6.99 -26.24
N GLN A 276 -7.82 8.04 -26.33
CA GLN A 276 -6.36 7.89 -26.34
C GLN A 276 -5.84 7.47 -24.98
N LEU A 277 -6.32 8.10 -23.89
CA LEU A 277 -6.05 7.69 -22.52
C LEU A 277 -6.36 6.20 -22.31
N TRP A 278 -7.55 5.74 -22.72
CA TRP A 278 -7.98 4.35 -22.62
C TRP A 278 -7.10 3.40 -23.45
N ARG A 279 -6.71 3.78 -24.67
CA ARG A 279 -5.82 2.94 -25.52
C ARG A 279 -4.46 2.74 -24.85
N ILE A 280 -3.82 3.81 -24.38
CA ILE A 280 -2.52 3.76 -23.70
C ILE A 280 -2.63 2.98 -22.40
N ALA A 281 -3.66 3.28 -21.58
CA ALA A 281 -3.88 2.60 -20.32
C ALA A 281 -4.09 1.09 -20.49
N ASN A 282 -4.89 0.66 -21.47
CA ASN A 282 -5.05 -0.77 -21.76
C ASN A 282 -3.75 -1.39 -22.29
N ALA A 283 -2.96 -0.69 -23.12
CA ALA A 283 -1.68 -1.21 -23.61
C ALA A 283 -0.70 -1.47 -22.45
N TRP A 284 -0.56 -0.51 -21.53
CA TRP A 284 0.32 -0.63 -20.37
C TRP A 284 -0.19 -1.65 -19.34
N ALA A 285 -1.50 -1.71 -19.08
CA ALA A 285 -2.11 -2.65 -18.13
C ALA A 285 -2.05 -4.13 -18.59
N ASN A 286 -2.00 -4.38 -19.91
CA ASN A 286 -1.74 -5.71 -20.46
C ASN A 286 -0.22 -6.00 -20.63
N GLY A 287 0.66 -5.07 -20.26
CA GLY A 287 2.11 -5.26 -20.32
C GLY A 287 2.62 -6.17 -19.20
N GLU A 288 3.64 -6.99 -19.50
CA GLU A 288 4.23 -7.90 -18.51
C GLU A 288 5.01 -7.18 -17.41
N SER A 289 5.56 -5.99 -17.71
CA SER A 289 6.35 -5.18 -16.77
C SER A 289 5.51 -4.57 -15.63
N ASP A 290 5.94 -4.78 -14.38
CA ASP A 290 5.35 -4.10 -13.20
C ASP A 290 5.51 -2.57 -13.29
N ARG A 291 6.59 -2.07 -13.93
CA ARG A 291 6.75 -0.64 -14.22
C ARG A 291 5.57 -0.10 -15.04
N HIS A 292 5.10 -0.84 -16.06
CA HIS A 292 3.93 -0.40 -16.83
C HIS A 292 2.64 -0.38 -15.99
N ARG A 293 2.47 -1.32 -15.05
CA ARG A 293 1.32 -1.34 -14.12
C ARG A 293 1.32 -0.13 -13.17
N ARG A 294 2.50 0.25 -12.66
CA ARG A 294 2.69 1.47 -11.85
C ARG A 294 2.44 2.74 -12.65
N LEU A 295 3.01 2.82 -13.86
CA LEU A 295 2.84 3.97 -14.75
C LEU A 295 1.38 4.16 -15.16
N VAL A 296 0.63 3.09 -15.47
CA VAL A 296 -0.80 3.27 -15.78
C VAL A 296 -1.63 3.68 -14.56
N ALA A 297 -1.28 3.21 -13.36
CA ALA A 297 -1.93 3.68 -12.14
C ALA A 297 -1.73 5.20 -11.91
N LEU A 298 -0.53 5.71 -12.20
CA LEU A 298 -0.23 7.15 -12.14
C LEU A 298 -0.93 7.93 -13.25
N LEU A 299 -0.95 7.40 -14.47
CA LEU A 299 -1.67 7.96 -15.63
C LEU A 299 -3.16 8.14 -15.33
N LEU A 300 -3.83 7.08 -14.86
CA LEU A 300 -5.25 7.13 -14.53
C LEU A 300 -5.53 7.95 -13.27
N SER A 301 -4.60 8.02 -12.32
CA SER A 301 -4.70 8.91 -11.15
C SER A 301 -4.64 10.39 -11.54
N GLY A 302 -3.77 10.77 -12.48
CA GLY A 302 -3.69 12.13 -12.99
C GLY A 302 -4.94 12.56 -13.75
N ALA A 303 -5.47 11.67 -14.60
CA ALA A 303 -6.75 11.85 -15.26
C ALA A 303 -7.90 12.01 -14.25
N TYR A 304 -7.96 11.13 -13.25
CA TYR A 304 -9.00 11.17 -12.21
C TYR A 304 -8.93 12.46 -11.38
N GLN A 305 -7.74 12.88 -10.97
CA GLN A 305 -7.53 14.10 -10.20
C GLN A 305 -8.09 15.34 -10.93
N VAL A 306 -7.78 15.49 -12.23
CA VAL A 306 -8.39 16.53 -13.07
C VAL A 306 -9.92 16.44 -13.05
N GLY A 307 -10.48 15.24 -13.28
CA GLY A 307 -11.92 15.01 -13.22
C GLY A 307 -12.57 15.32 -11.85
N THR A 308 -11.80 15.33 -10.76
CA THR A 308 -12.32 15.74 -9.43
C THR A 308 -12.08 17.20 -9.06
N SER A 309 -11.09 17.86 -9.68
CA SER A 309 -10.65 19.22 -9.33
C SER A 309 -11.10 20.30 -10.33
N GLU A 310 -11.66 19.90 -11.47
CA GLU A 310 -12.10 20.80 -12.54
C GLU A 310 -13.35 21.63 -12.13
N PRO A 311 -13.32 22.97 -12.29
CA PRO A 311 -14.44 23.84 -11.91
C PRO A 311 -15.73 23.62 -12.72
N ASP A 312 -15.67 23.23 -14.00
CA ASP A 312 -16.87 22.78 -14.71
C ASP A 312 -17.29 21.38 -14.25
N LYS A 313 -18.20 21.35 -13.26
CA LYS A 313 -18.78 20.13 -12.68
C LYS A 313 -19.33 19.13 -13.70
N LYS A 314 -19.75 19.56 -14.90
CA LYS A 314 -20.22 18.64 -15.95
C LYS A 314 -19.05 17.92 -16.61
N PHE A 315 -18.02 18.66 -17.01
CA PHE A 315 -16.83 18.12 -17.65
C PHE A 315 -15.99 17.29 -16.67
N ALA A 316 -15.83 17.79 -15.43
CA ALA A 316 -15.22 17.11 -14.29
C ALA A 316 -15.77 15.68 -14.12
N GLY A 317 -17.09 15.57 -13.93
CA GLY A 317 -17.78 14.28 -13.77
C GLY A 317 -17.54 13.32 -14.93
N VAL A 318 -17.56 13.80 -16.17
CA VAL A 318 -17.33 12.95 -17.37
C VAL A 318 -15.93 12.32 -17.37
N ILE A 319 -14.89 13.07 -16.99
CA ILE A 319 -13.52 12.55 -16.90
C ILE A 319 -13.40 11.52 -15.77
N ALA A 320 -13.85 11.87 -14.56
CA ALA A 320 -13.77 10.98 -13.40
C ALA A 320 -14.54 9.67 -13.65
N ASP A 321 -15.78 9.77 -14.16
CA ASP A 321 -16.61 8.62 -14.54
C ASP A 321 -15.98 7.78 -15.66
N SER A 322 -15.23 8.40 -16.58
CA SER A 322 -14.50 7.68 -17.64
C SER A 322 -13.40 6.79 -17.04
N VAL A 323 -12.61 7.29 -16.10
CA VAL A 323 -11.59 6.50 -15.39
C VAL A 323 -12.24 5.37 -14.58
N LEU A 324 -13.29 5.66 -13.81
CA LEU A 324 -13.99 4.64 -13.01
C LEU A 324 -14.67 3.58 -13.90
N ARG A 325 -15.18 3.97 -15.07
CA ARG A 325 -15.75 3.05 -16.07
C ARG A 325 -14.69 2.10 -16.64
N LEU A 326 -13.49 2.59 -16.92
CA LEU A 326 -12.37 1.75 -17.35
C LEU A 326 -11.96 0.75 -16.25
N LEU A 327 -11.85 1.20 -14.99
CA LEU A 327 -11.54 0.33 -13.86
C LEU A 327 -12.61 -0.73 -13.61
N LYS A 328 -13.89 -0.40 -13.81
CA LYS A 328 -14.99 -1.38 -13.80
C LYS A 328 -14.87 -2.39 -14.93
N GLN A 329 -14.54 -1.97 -16.15
CA GLN A 329 -14.28 -2.88 -17.27
C GLN A 329 -13.08 -3.80 -17.00
N TRP A 330 -12.03 -3.30 -16.34
CA TRP A 330 -10.89 -4.11 -15.90
C TRP A 330 -11.29 -5.16 -14.85
N GLY A 331 -12.13 -4.79 -13.87
CA GLY A 331 -12.70 -5.73 -12.90
C GLY A 331 -13.55 -6.83 -13.56
N GLU A 332 -14.36 -6.50 -14.56
CA GLU A 332 -15.14 -7.50 -15.30
C GLU A 332 -14.27 -8.36 -16.23
N ARG A 333 -13.28 -7.78 -16.92
CA ARG A 333 -12.26 -8.54 -17.68
C ARG A 333 -11.53 -9.52 -16.76
N PHE A 334 -11.18 -9.10 -15.55
CA PHE A 334 -10.57 -9.97 -14.55
C PHE A 334 -11.50 -11.13 -14.18
N LYS A 335 -12.75 -10.89 -13.77
CA LYS A 335 -13.73 -11.95 -13.47
C LYS A 335 -13.93 -12.93 -14.64
N GLN A 336 -13.95 -12.43 -15.87
CA GLN A 336 -14.21 -13.24 -17.07
C GLN A 336 -13.00 -14.07 -17.52
N SER A 337 -11.79 -13.51 -17.45
CA SER A 337 -10.57 -14.09 -18.06
C SER A 337 -9.44 -14.43 -17.09
N ALA A 338 -9.59 -14.10 -15.80
CA ALA A 338 -8.54 -14.15 -14.78
C ALA A 338 -7.23 -13.42 -15.16
N ASN A 339 -7.33 -12.37 -16.01
CA ASN A 339 -6.18 -11.53 -16.34
C ASN A 339 -5.68 -10.76 -15.11
N MET A 340 -4.66 -11.32 -14.46
CA MET A 340 -4.04 -10.77 -13.25
C MET A 340 -3.29 -9.46 -13.49
N GLN A 341 -2.71 -9.22 -14.68
CA GLN A 341 -1.98 -7.98 -14.96
C GLN A 341 -2.93 -6.77 -14.90
N VAL A 342 -4.10 -6.91 -15.51
CA VAL A 342 -5.19 -5.93 -15.49
C VAL A 342 -5.77 -5.76 -14.08
N ALA A 343 -5.85 -6.84 -13.29
CA ALA A 343 -6.30 -6.78 -11.89
C ALA A 343 -5.29 -6.07 -10.98
N CYS A 344 -3.99 -6.33 -11.13
CA CYS A 344 -2.91 -5.60 -10.46
C CYS A 344 -2.92 -4.11 -10.85
N ALA A 345 -3.04 -3.79 -12.14
CA ALA A 345 -3.16 -2.41 -12.61
C ALA A 345 -4.39 -1.70 -12.03
N ALA A 346 -5.54 -2.38 -11.93
CA ALA A 346 -6.73 -1.84 -11.28
C ALA A 346 -6.49 -1.59 -9.78
N ALA A 347 -5.90 -2.55 -9.05
CA ALA A 347 -5.56 -2.41 -7.63
C ALA A 347 -4.58 -1.25 -7.37
N GLN A 348 -3.53 -1.14 -8.19
CA GLN A 348 -2.57 -0.03 -8.13
C GLN A 348 -3.22 1.31 -8.49
N THR A 349 -4.19 1.34 -9.40
CA THR A 349 -4.94 2.58 -9.71
C THR A 349 -5.85 2.99 -8.56
N TYR A 350 -6.60 2.04 -7.96
CA TYR A 350 -7.39 2.32 -6.76
C TYR A 350 -6.51 2.77 -5.58
N ARG A 351 -5.30 2.22 -5.41
CA ARG A 351 -4.29 2.70 -4.45
C ARG A 351 -3.98 4.20 -4.63
N GLN A 352 -3.91 4.70 -5.86
CA GLN A 352 -3.66 6.13 -6.11
C GLN A 352 -4.92 6.98 -5.96
N ILE A 353 -6.08 6.52 -6.46
CA ILE A 353 -7.37 7.21 -6.33
C ILE A 353 -7.80 7.36 -4.87
N GLY A 354 -7.55 6.36 -4.03
CA GLY A 354 -7.96 6.38 -2.62
C GLY A 354 -7.21 7.38 -1.73
N LYS A 355 -6.24 8.13 -2.27
CA LYS A 355 -5.66 9.33 -1.64
C LYS A 355 -6.60 10.55 -1.72
N LEU A 356 -7.56 10.52 -2.64
CA LEU A 356 -8.55 11.58 -2.88
C LEU A 356 -9.98 11.11 -2.59
N SER A 357 -10.26 9.83 -2.86
CA SER A 357 -11.61 9.24 -2.75
C SER A 357 -11.54 7.81 -2.20
N PRO A 358 -11.21 7.65 -0.89
CA PRO A 358 -10.95 6.36 -0.27
C PRO A 358 -12.13 5.39 -0.36
N GLU A 359 -13.38 5.86 -0.24
CA GLU A 359 -14.58 5.02 -0.30
C GLU A 359 -14.75 4.36 -1.68
N ILE A 360 -14.52 5.13 -2.75
CA ILE A 360 -14.57 4.64 -4.14
C ILE A 360 -13.47 3.59 -4.35
N ALA A 361 -12.26 3.86 -3.84
CA ALA A 361 -11.14 2.94 -3.94
C ALA A 361 -11.37 1.64 -3.16
N LEU A 362 -11.85 1.73 -1.92
CA LEU A 362 -12.19 0.58 -1.07
C LEU A 362 -13.31 -0.28 -1.68
N ALA A 363 -14.35 0.35 -2.25
CA ALA A 363 -15.40 -0.35 -3.00
C ALA A 363 -14.86 -1.04 -4.27
N GLY A 364 -13.89 -0.44 -4.94
CA GLY A 364 -13.16 -1.04 -6.07
C GLY A 364 -12.32 -2.26 -5.66
N ILE A 365 -11.53 -2.13 -4.59
CA ILE A 365 -10.73 -3.21 -4.00
C ILE A 365 -11.62 -4.38 -3.54
N ALA A 366 -12.76 -4.10 -2.89
CA ALA A 366 -13.73 -5.12 -2.48
C ALA A 366 -14.35 -5.89 -3.67
N GLN A 367 -14.47 -5.26 -4.85
CA GLN A 367 -14.87 -5.95 -6.09
C GLN A 367 -13.74 -6.83 -6.65
N LEU A 368 -12.48 -6.41 -6.55
CA LEU A 368 -11.33 -7.21 -6.98
C LEU A 368 -11.09 -8.45 -6.09
N LEU A 369 -11.47 -8.39 -4.80
CA LEU A 369 -11.48 -9.56 -3.91
C LEU A 369 -12.51 -10.65 -4.30
N GLN A 370 -13.38 -10.39 -5.29
CA GLN A 370 -14.30 -11.39 -5.86
C GLN A 370 -13.57 -12.28 -6.90
N LEU A 371 -12.51 -12.95 -6.45
CA LEU A 371 -11.56 -13.73 -7.26
C LEU A 371 -12.24 -14.86 -8.08
N PRO A 372 -12.03 -14.92 -9.41
CA PRO A 372 -12.48 -16.03 -10.26
C PRO A 372 -11.55 -17.27 -10.13
N MET A 373 -11.44 -17.85 -8.93
CA MET A 373 -10.41 -18.86 -8.57
C MET A 373 -10.29 -20.04 -9.54
N GLN A 374 -11.38 -20.46 -10.20
CA GLN A 374 -11.40 -21.52 -11.21
C GLN A 374 -10.41 -21.32 -12.38
N LYS A 375 -9.99 -20.08 -12.64
CA LYS A 375 -9.19 -19.68 -13.81
C LYS A 375 -7.81 -19.12 -13.44
N ILE A 376 -7.45 -19.12 -12.15
CA ILE A 376 -6.26 -18.40 -11.64
C ILE A 376 -5.06 -19.34 -11.51
N GLU A 377 -3.96 -18.97 -12.18
CA GLU A 377 -2.64 -19.56 -11.93
C GLU A 377 -2.08 -19.12 -10.57
N ARG A 378 -1.70 -20.07 -9.71
CA ARG A 378 -1.16 -19.78 -8.37
C ARG A 378 0.05 -18.85 -8.39
N ALA A 379 0.93 -18.96 -9.39
CA ALA A 379 2.16 -18.17 -9.48
C ALA A 379 1.92 -16.64 -9.61
N ARG A 380 0.77 -16.23 -10.15
CA ARG A 380 0.41 -14.80 -10.33
C ARG A 380 -0.40 -14.23 -9.15
N LEU A 381 -0.81 -15.08 -8.21
CA LEU A 381 -1.68 -14.71 -7.09
C LEU A 381 -0.95 -13.86 -6.03
N SER A 382 0.36 -14.07 -5.85
CA SER A 382 1.18 -13.32 -4.89
C SER A 382 1.36 -11.86 -5.28
N GLU A 383 1.55 -11.56 -6.57
CA GLU A 383 1.66 -10.19 -7.08
C GLU A 383 0.34 -9.42 -6.92
N PHE A 384 -0.79 -10.07 -7.22
CA PHE A 384 -2.12 -9.49 -7.01
C PHE A 384 -2.39 -9.24 -5.51
N THR A 385 -2.09 -10.23 -4.66
CA THR A 385 -2.20 -10.13 -3.19
C THR A 385 -1.39 -8.95 -2.66
N SER A 386 -0.12 -8.81 -3.06
CA SER A 386 0.74 -7.69 -2.69
C SER A 386 0.18 -6.34 -3.18
N SER A 387 -0.34 -6.28 -4.42
CA SER A 387 -0.97 -5.07 -4.97
C SER A 387 -2.17 -4.61 -4.12
N ILE A 388 -3.06 -5.52 -3.72
CA ILE A 388 -4.21 -5.20 -2.87
C ILE A 388 -3.78 -4.78 -1.46
N ILE A 389 -2.84 -5.51 -0.84
CA ILE A 389 -2.28 -5.17 0.48
C ILE A 389 -1.67 -3.76 0.46
N SER A 390 -0.88 -3.44 -0.58
CA SER A 390 -0.25 -2.12 -0.73
C SER A 390 -1.26 -0.98 -0.89
N ALA A 391 -2.47 -1.26 -1.38
CA ALA A 391 -3.55 -0.28 -1.46
C ALA A 391 -4.06 0.08 -0.05
N TYR A 392 -4.40 -0.93 0.76
CA TYR A 392 -4.84 -0.71 2.15
C TYR A 392 -3.77 0.02 3.00
N VAL A 393 -2.50 -0.37 2.88
CA VAL A 393 -1.39 0.30 3.60
C VAL A 393 -1.24 1.75 3.13
N ALA A 394 -1.31 2.03 1.82
CA ALA A 394 -1.24 3.40 1.34
C ALA A 394 -2.41 4.27 1.82
N PHE A 395 -3.62 3.71 1.93
CA PHE A 395 -4.78 4.45 2.47
C PHE A 395 -4.59 4.81 3.94
N THR A 396 -4.02 3.93 4.78
CA THR A 396 -3.74 4.28 6.19
C THR A 396 -2.64 5.33 6.32
N TRP A 397 -1.60 5.25 5.48
CA TRP A 397 -0.52 6.22 5.42
C TRP A 397 -0.97 7.60 4.92
N SER A 398 -2.06 7.67 4.14
CA SER A 398 -2.75 8.91 3.75
C SER A 398 -3.81 9.38 4.77
N GLY A 399 -3.86 8.79 5.97
CA GLY A 399 -4.75 9.23 7.05
C GLY A 399 -6.16 8.63 7.03
N HIS A 400 -6.46 7.67 6.15
CA HIS A 400 -7.79 7.05 6.02
C HIS A 400 -7.95 5.75 6.82
N VAL A 401 -7.19 5.57 7.91
CA VAL A 401 -7.18 4.33 8.70
C VAL A 401 -8.55 3.91 9.24
N ARG A 402 -9.44 4.85 9.61
CA ARG A 402 -10.82 4.52 10.04
C ARG A 402 -11.59 3.73 8.97
N LEU A 403 -11.58 4.22 7.72
CA LEU A 403 -12.25 3.57 6.59
C LEU A 403 -11.59 2.24 6.22
N VAL A 404 -10.27 2.13 6.40
CA VAL A 404 -9.53 0.88 6.16
C VAL A 404 -9.88 -0.17 7.22
N LEU A 405 -9.98 0.20 8.49
CA LEU A 405 -10.35 -0.71 9.58
C LEU A 405 -11.77 -1.25 9.38
N ASP A 406 -12.76 -0.39 9.12
CA ASP A 406 -14.13 -0.80 8.78
C ASP A 406 -14.15 -1.75 7.56
N ALA A 407 -13.48 -1.39 6.47
CA ALA A 407 -13.45 -2.23 5.27
C ALA A 407 -12.77 -3.59 5.49
N LEU A 408 -11.69 -3.65 6.28
CA LEU A 408 -11.02 -4.89 6.65
C LEU A 408 -11.88 -5.72 7.62
N ALA A 409 -12.49 -5.10 8.64
CA ALA A 409 -13.37 -5.76 9.60
C ALA A 409 -14.62 -6.35 8.93
N SER A 410 -15.31 -5.55 8.10
CA SER A 410 -16.42 -5.97 7.26
C SER A 410 -16.07 -7.14 6.34
N ASN A 411 -14.85 -7.18 5.79
CA ASN A 411 -14.39 -8.32 5.00
C ASN A 411 -14.06 -9.54 5.88
N ALA A 412 -13.41 -9.34 7.02
CA ALA A 412 -13.05 -10.41 7.95
C ALA A 412 -14.30 -11.12 8.51
N GLU A 413 -15.31 -10.36 8.95
CA GLU A 413 -16.60 -10.90 9.42
C GLU A 413 -17.31 -11.65 8.28
N ARG A 414 -17.46 -11.01 7.10
CA ARG A 414 -18.09 -11.64 5.93
C ARG A 414 -17.45 -12.98 5.58
N TRP A 415 -16.14 -13.02 5.38
CA TRP A 415 -15.44 -14.24 4.96
C TRP A 415 -15.32 -15.28 6.09
N SER A 416 -15.28 -14.85 7.36
CA SER A 416 -15.28 -15.79 8.49
C SER A 416 -16.63 -16.51 8.66
N HIS A 417 -17.76 -15.80 8.54
CA HIS A 417 -19.10 -16.39 8.72
C HIS A 417 -19.67 -17.09 7.47
N GLN A 418 -19.28 -16.67 6.26
CA GLN A 418 -19.75 -17.30 5.02
C GLN A 418 -18.99 -18.61 4.73
N HIS A 419 -19.41 -19.71 5.36
CA HIS A 419 -18.86 -21.05 5.16
C HIS A 419 -19.70 -21.98 4.27
N TYR A 420 -20.97 -21.68 4.02
CA TYR A 420 -21.91 -22.54 3.29
C TYR A 420 -22.53 -21.82 2.09
N LEU A 421 -22.20 -22.28 0.88
CA LEU A 421 -22.86 -22.04 -0.41
C LEU A 421 -22.36 -23.14 -1.41
N PRO A 422 -22.99 -23.34 -2.59
CA PRO A 422 -23.50 -24.64 -3.00
C PRO A 422 -22.45 -25.72 -3.29
N ALA A 423 -22.84 -26.98 -3.05
CA ALA A 423 -22.00 -28.19 -3.11
C ALA A 423 -21.18 -28.36 -4.41
N LYS A 424 -21.61 -27.79 -5.54
CA LYS A 424 -20.91 -27.91 -6.84
C LYS A 424 -19.63 -27.08 -6.97
N ASN A 425 -19.33 -26.14 -6.05
CA ASN A 425 -18.14 -25.27 -6.15
C ASN A 425 -17.37 -25.08 -4.83
N TYR A 426 -17.59 -25.94 -3.83
CA TYR A 426 -17.07 -25.76 -2.46
C TYR A 426 -15.55 -25.53 -2.37
N GLN A 427 -14.73 -26.27 -3.14
CA GLN A 427 -13.26 -26.13 -3.11
C GLN A 427 -12.80 -24.75 -3.59
N TRP A 428 -13.39 -24.22 -4.67
CA TRP A 428 -13.04 -22.90 -5.22
C TRP A 428 -13.46 -21.77 -4.29
N TYR A 429 -14.66 -21.88 -3.73
CA TYR A 429 -15.17 -20.94 -2.75
C TYR A 429 -14.29 -20.91 -1.48
N ARG A 430 -13.88 -22.08 -0.99
CA ARG A 430 -12.93 -22.20 0.12
C ARG A 430 -11.59 -21.52 -0.18
N GLN A 431 -11.01 -21.74 -1.36
CA GLN A 431 -9.76 -21.09 -1.75
C GLN A 431 -9.91 -19.56 -1.85
N GLN A 432 -11.00 -19.07 -2.43
CA GLN A 432 -11.29 -17.64 -2.51
C GLN A 432 -11.35 -17.01 -1.12
N ARG A 433 -12.08 -17.66 -0.20
CA ARG A 433 -12.19 -17.27 1.21
C ARG A 433 -10.83 -17.26 1.91
N GLU A 434 -10.03 -18.32 1.75
CA GLU A 434 -8.68 -18.42 2.32
C GLU A 434 -7.76 -17.29 1.84
N VAL A 435 -7.81 -16.93 0.55
CA VAL A 435 -7.02 -15.82 -0.02
C VAL A 435 -7.54 -14.46 0.46
N ALA A 436 -8.84 -14.22 0.45
CA ALA A 436 -9.43 -12.94 0.88
C ALA A 436 -9.17 -12.68 2.37
N LEU A 437 -9.25 -13.72 3.22
CA LEU A 437 -8.86 -13.64 4.62
C LEU A 437 -7.36 -13.40 4.79
N SER A 438 -6.49 -14.05 4.00
CA SER A 438 -5.04 -13.77 4.05
C SER A 438 -4.77 -12.30 3.71
N ILE A 439 -5.27 -11.80 2.58
CA ILE A 439 -5.14 -10.37 2.20
C ILE A 439 -5.60 -9.45 3.33
N THR A 440 -6.75 -9.75 3.95
CA THR A 440 -7.33 -8.95 5.03
C THR A 440 -6.43 -8.92 6.27
N PHE A 441 -5.94 -10.09 6.71
CA PHE A 441 -5.08 -10.19 7.89
C PHE A 441 -3.66 -9.69 7.62
N ASP A 442 -3.07 -10.01 6.46
CA ASP A 442 -1.74 -9.55 6.06
C ASP A 442 -1.73 -8.00 5.98
N ALA A 443 -2.75 -7.37 5.40
CA ALA A 443 -2.92 -5.91 5.42
C ALA A 443 -3.06 -5.37 6.85
N PHE A 444 -3.95 -5.93 7.68
CA PHE A 444 -4.14 -5.48 9.07
C PHE A 444 -2.84 -5.57 9.89
N PHE A 445 -2.11 -6.69 9.83
CA PHE A 445 -0.88 -6.86 10.60
C PHE A 445 0.29 -6.02 10.05
N LEU A 446 0.33 -5.68 8.76
CA LEU A 446 1.28 -4.69 8.22
C LEU A 446 0.96 -3.26 8.66
N ILE A 447 -0.32 -2.89 8.72
CA ILE A 447 -0.76 -1.60 9.28
C ILE A 447 -0.39 -1.52 10.78
N ALA A 448 -0.62 -2.60 11.54
CA ALA A 448 -0.22 -2.69 12.94
C ALA A 448 1.30 -2.61 13.13
N ALA A 449 2.08 -3.32 12.30
CA ALA A 449 3.54 -3.21 12.31
C ALA A 449 4.02 -1.79 11.97
N SER A 450 3.39 -1.12 11.01
CA SER A 450 3.69 0.30 10.69
C SER A 450 3.37 1.21 11.88
N SER A 451 2.24 0.99 12.55
CA SER A 451 1.84 1.73 13.76
C SER A 451 2.83 1.56 14.91
N LEU A 452 3.31 0.34 15.15
CA LEU A 452 4.32 0.01 16.16
C LEU A 452 5.72 0.56 15.81
N SER A 453 6.08 0.59 14.52
CA SER A 453 7.43 0.95 14.07
C SER A 453 7.84 2.39 14.38
N ALA A 454 6.91 3.26 14.73
CA ALA A 454 7.18 4.66 15.03
C ALA A 454 7.94 4.87 16.38
N LYS A 455 8.01 3.84 17.24
CA LYS A 455 8.55 3.92 18.60
C LYS A 455 10.07 4.14 18.63
N ARG A 456 10.50 5.40 18.67
CA ARG A 456 11.89 5.78 18.99
C ARG A 456 12.22 5.46 20.43
N ALA A 457 13.41 4.90 20.68
CA ALA A 457 13.85 4.49 22.02
C ALA A 457 13.90 5.65 23.03
N ASP A 458 14.16 6.88 22.57
CA ASP A 458 14.38 8.06 23.41
C ASP A 458 13.12 8.92 23.65
N LEU A 459 11.98 8.59 23.03
CA LEU A 459 10.74 9.38 23.18
C LEU A 459 9.77 8.74 24.16
N THR A 460 9.47 9.44 25.25
CA THR A 460 8.43 9.05 26.20
C THR A 460 7.03 9.29 25.61
N VAL A 461 6.49 8.30 24.92
CA VAL A 461 5.13 8.33 24.37
C VAL A 461 4.11 8.16 25.50
N SER A 462 3.22 9.14 25.65
CA SER A 462 2.08 9.11 26.58
C SER A 462 0.77 8.80 25.85
N TYR A 463 -0.03 7.89 26.43
CA TYR A 463 -1.37 7.55 25.96
C TYR A 463 -2.43 8.18 26.87
N ASN A 464 -3.42 8.86 26.29
CA ASN A 464 -4.50 9.49 27.04
C ASN A 464 -5.88 9.02 26.52
N VAL A 465 -6.62 8.35 27.40
CA VAL A 465 -7.94 7.75 27.14
C VAL A 465 -9.03 8.79 26.82
N ALA A 466 -8.85 10.04 27.24
CA ALA A 466 -9.74 11.16 26.96
C ALA A 466 -9.32 12.00 25.74
N GLN A 467 -8.14 11.73 25.15
CA GLN A 467 -7.70 12.42 23.93
C GLN A 467 -8.45 11.85 22.72
N SER A 468 -9.19 12.71 22.01
CA SER A 468 -9.69 12.38 20.67
C SER A 468 -8.53 12.29 19.68
N LEU A 469 -8.58 11.31 18.78
CA LEU A 469 -7.68 11.26 17.63
C LEU A 469 -8.06 12.35 16.61
N PRO A 470 -7.11 12.84 15.80
CA PRO A 470 -7.43 13.74 14.69
C PRO A 470 -8.35 13.04 13.66
N ASP A 471 -9.04 13.83 12.83
CA ASP A 471 -9.95 13.33 11.78
C ASP A 471 -9.24 12.44 10.75
N HIS A 472 -7.97 12.73 10.49
CA HIS A 472 -7.08 11.95 9.63
C HIS A 472 -5.79 11.56 10.38
N PRO A 473 -5.81 10.48 11.19
CA PRO A 473 -4.65 10.06 11.97
C PRO A 473 -3.61 9.39 11.07
N PRO A 474 -2.38 9.96 10.96
CA PRO A 474 -1.33 9.39 10.14
C PRO A 474 -0.79 8.10 10.78
N ILE A 475 -0.45 7.12 9.94
CA ILE A 475 0.31 5.93 10.34
C ILE A 475 1.55 5.85 9.45
N PRO A 476 2.78 5.80 10.01
CA PRO A 476 3.13 5.97 11.43
C PRO A 476 2.81 7.38 11.98
N ALA A 477 2.68 7.51 13.30
CA ALA A 477 2.53 8.81 13.96
C ALA A 477 3.86 9.55 14.06
N HIS A 478 3.83 10.88 13.88
CA HIS A 478 5.04 11.71 13.97
C HIS A 478 5.67 11.76 15.37
N ASP A 479 4.89 11.53 16.43
CA ASP A 479 5.34 11.49 17.83
C ASP A 479 5.84 10.11 18.29
N GLY A 480 5.80 9.10 17.40
CA GLY A 480 6.22 7.74 17.69
C GLY A 480 5.15 6.85 18.35
N ARG A 481 3.91 7.32 18.44
CA ARG A 481 2.79 6.62 19.10
C ARG A 481 2.19 5.53 18.21
N ASP A 482 1.82 4.39 18.82
CA ASP A 482 0.98 3.40 18.16
C ASP A 482 -0.45 3.94 18.06
N MET A 483 -0.88 4.28 16.85
CA MET A 483 -2.19 4.84 16.57
C MET A 483 -3.32 3.82 16.67
N LEU A 484 -3.08 2.55 16.30
CA LEU A 484 -4.07 1.49 16.48
C LEU A 484 -4.38 1.30 17.97
N LEU A 485 -3.34 1.25 18.81
CA LEU A 485 -3.50 1.20 20.26
C LEU A 485 -4.15 2.46 20.82
N SER A 486 -3.82 3.64 20.29
CA SER A 486 -4.42 4.90 20.72
C SER A 486 -5.93 4.97 20.43
N GLY A 487 -6.36 4.49 19.26
CA GLY A 487 -7.79 4.38 18.94
C GLY A 487 -8.51 3.33 19.78
N LEU A 488 -7.86 2.19 20.04
CA LEU A 488 -8.40 1.15 20.94
C LEU A 488 -8.61 1.66 22.38
N LEU A 489 -7.72 2.53 22.87
CA LEU A 489 -7.79 3.08 24.23
C LEU A 489 -8.66 4.35 24.35
N SER A 490 -8.98 5.02 23.25
CA SER A 490 -9.77 6.26 23.28
C SER A 490 -11.26 5.99 23.49
N ARG A 491 -11.88 6.70 24.43
CA ARG A 491 -13.33 6.56 24.72
C ARG A 491 -14.24 7.00 23.58
N ASN A 492 -13.73 7.82 22.66
CA ASN A 492 -14.53 8.44 21.60
C ASN A 492 -14.53 7.60 20.30
N GLU A 493 -13.65 6.60 20.19
CA GLU A 493 -13.40 5.82 18.96
C GLU A 493 -14.09 4.44 18.99
N LEU A 494 -15.38 4.39 19.37
CA LEU A 494 -16.09 3.11 19.54
C LEU A 494 -16.11 2.24 18.28
N HIS A 495 -16.20 2.83 17.08
CA HIS A 495 -16.15 2.09 15.82
C HIS A 495 -14.77 1.44 15.61
N TRP A 496 -13.69 2.21 15.74
CA TRP A 496 -12.30 1.73 15.67
C TRP A 496 -12.05 0.55 16.63
N TYR A 497 -12.55 0.66 17.86
CA TYR A 497 -12.49 -0.37 18.88
C TYR A 497 -13.20 -1.67 18.42
N LEU A 498 -14.40 -1.54 17.85
CA LEU A 498 -15.17 -2.67 17.33
C LEU A 498 -14.49 -3.32 16.11
N ASP A 499 -13.96 -2.52 15.19
CA ASP A 499 -13.28 -3.01 13.99
C ASP A 499 -12.02 -3.82 14.35
N ILE A 500 -11.19 -3.32 15.27
CA ILE A 500 -10.04 -4.06 15.79
C ILE A 500 -10.47 -5.34 16.53
N SER A 501 -11.56 -5.29 17.30
CA SER A 501 -12.13 -6.47 17.97
C SER A 501 -12.58 -7.53 16.96
N ILE A 502 -13.25 -7.14 15.88
CA ILE A 502 -13.69 -8.01 14.78
C ILE A 502 -12.47 -8.63 14.08
N LEU A 503 -11.46 -7.83 13.75
CA LEU A 503 -10.24 -8.29 13.06
C LEU A 503 -9.45 -9.31 13.89
N LEU A 504 -9.28 -9.06 15.18
CA LEU A 504 -8.58 -9.99 16.08
C LEU A 504 -9.42 -11.25 16.38
N CYS A 505 -10.74 -11.12 16.56
CA CYS A 505 -11.65 -12.26 16.72
C CYS A 505 -11.58 -13.19 15.50
N ALA A 506 -11.71 -12.62 14.29
CA ALA A 506 -11.59 -13.35 13.04
C ALA A 506 -10.20 -14.03 12.90
N ALA A 507 -9.11 -13.33 13.22
CA ALA A 507 -7.76 -13.89 13.15
C ALA A 507 -7.58 -15.10 14.09
N ILE A 508 -8.14 -15.05 15.31
CA ILE A 508 -8.08 -16.14 16.31
C ILE A 508 -9.00 -17.33 15.95
N ILE A 509 -10.08 -17.08 15.22
CA ILE A 509 -10.97 -18.12 14.68
C ILE A 509 -10.32 -18.81 13.47
N GLU A 510 -9.66 -18.04 12.61
CA GLU A 510 -9.05 -18.49 11.35
C GLU A 510 -7.60 -18.99 11.48
N LYS A 511 -7.17 -19.35 12.69
CA LYS A 511 -5.85 -19.95 12.98
C LYS A 511 -4.67 -19.02 12.66
N ARG A 512 -4.89 -17.70 12.57
CA ARG A 512 -3.85 -16.64 12.51
C ARG A 512 -3.44 -16.15 13.90
N ASN A 513 -3.72 -16.97 14.92
CA ASN A 513 -3.66 -16.64 16.34
C ASN A 513 -2.30 -16.11 16.80
N LYS A 514 -1.18 -16.57 16.21
CA LYS A 514 0.15 -16.10 16.61
C LYS A 514 0.33 -14.59 16.38
N ALA A 515 0.00 -14.09 15.18
CA ALA A 515 0.13 -12.66 14.89
C ALA A 515 -0.82 -11.82 15.76
N ALA A 516 -2.04 -12.30 15.98
CA ALA A 516 -3.00 -11.66 16.90
C ALA A 516 -2.46 -11.60 18.34
N PHE A 517 -1.94 -12.71 18.88
CA PHE A 517 -1.39 -12.76 20.23
C PHE A 517 -0.07 -11.99 20.38
N ASP A 518 0.81 -12.03 19.38
CA ASP A 518 2.06 -11.27 19.37
C ASP A 518 1.77 -9.75 19.36
N LEU A 519 0.72 -9.29 18.65
CA LEU A 519 0.25 -7.90 18.68
C LEU A 519 -0.39 -7.52 20.03
N LEU A 520 -1.32 -8.34 20.54
CA LEU A 520 -1.96 -8.13 21.85
C LEU A 520 -0.93 -8.06 22.98
N ARG A 521 0.12 -8.88 22.93
CA ARG A 521 1.23 -8.83 23.88
C ARG A 521 2.01 -7.53 23.80
N GLN A 522 2.38 -7.09 22.59
CA GLN A 522 3.09 -5.82 22.40
C GLN A 522 2.28 -4.63 22.92
N TRP A 523 0.97 -4.60 22.68
CA TRP A 523 0.08 -3.59 23.25
C TRP A 523 -0.02 -3.66 24.78
N ALA A 524 -0.11 -4.87 25.35
CA ALA A 524 -0.06 -5.04 26.80
C ALA A 524 1.27 -4.52 27.38
N GLU A 525 2.40 -4.84 26.77
CA GLU A 525 3.73 -4.36 27.18
C GLU A 525 3.82 -2.83 27.09
N ILE A 526 3.32 -2.20 26.01
CA ILE A 526 3.23 -0.73 25.87
C ILE A 526 2.36 -0.12 26.98
N VAL A 527 1.15 -0.65 27.22
CA VAL A 527 0.25 -0.17 28.27
C VAL A 527 0.89 -0.28 29.66
N THR A 528 1.61 -1.37 29.93
CA THR A 528 2.29 -1.59 31.23
C THR A 528 3.57 -0.80 31.47
N THR A 529 4.09 -0.10 30.45
CA THR A 529 5.29 0.73 30.54
C THR A 529 4.98 2.24 30.60
N GLN A 530 3.70 2.59 30.78
CA GLN A 530 3.22 3.96 30.93
C GLN A 530 3.45 4.51 32.35
N PRO A 531 3.56 5.85 32.52
CA PRO A 531 3.70 6.46 33.84
C PRO A 531 2.46 6.26 34.72
N GLU A 532 2.67 6.19 36.05
CA GLU A 532 1.66 5.81 37.05
C GLU A 532 0.36 6.65 36.99
N ASN A 533 0.45 7.94 36.65
CA ASN A 533 -0.67 8.89 36.68
C ASN A 533 -1.89 8.46 35.83
N ASP A 534 -1.66 7.83 34.68
CA ASP A 534 -2.72 7.37 33.77
C ASP A 534 -2.87 5.84 33.75
N LEU A 535 -1.95 5.11 34.40
CA LEU A 535 -1.78 3.66 34.31
C LEU A 535 -3.06 2.89 34.64
N THR A 536 -3.75 3.25 35.73
CA THR A 536 -5.00 2.58 36.14
C THR A 536 -6.12 2.73 35.10
N THR A 537 -6.22 3.90 34.45
CA THR A 537 -7.24 4.16 33.43
C THR A 537 -6.95 3.40 32.14
N LEU A 538 -5.67 3.36 31.74
CA LEU A 538 -5.19 2.61 30.58
C LEU A 538 -5.34 1.10 30.79
N TYR A 539 -5.04 0.60 31.99
CA TYR A 539 -5.23 -0.80 32.38
C TYR A 539 -6.71 -1.19 32.31
N ALA A 540 -7.61 -0.37 32.86
CA ALA A 540 -9.04 -0.62 32.79
C ALA A 540 -9.56 -0.63 31.35
N ALA A 541 -9.12 0.32 30.50
CA ALA A 541 -9.49 0.36 29.09
C ALA A 541 -9.03 -0.89 28.32
N PHE A 542 -7.76 -1.29 28.48
CA PHE A 542 -7.22 -2.46 27.81
C PHE A 542 -7.78 -3.79 28.36
N ALA A 543 -8.01 -3.90 29.67
CA ALA A 543 -8.65 -5.08 30.25
C ALA A 543 -10.10 -5.24 29.74
N ASN A 544 -10.86 -4.14 29.63
CA ASN A 544 -12.20 -4.16 29.05
C ASN A 544 -12.18 -4.54 27.56
N PHE A 545 -11.17 -4.12 26.80
CA PHE A 545 -10.94 -4.59 25.43
C PHE A 545 -10.74 -6.12 25.37
N MET A 546 -9.90 -6.68 26.24
CA MET A 546 -9.66 -8.12 26.31
C MET A 546 -10.92 -8.91 26.72
N VAL A 547 -11.72 -8.38 27.64
CA VAL A 547 -13.03 -8.99 28.03
C VAL A 547 -14.00 -9.00 26.85
N ASN A 548 -14.15 -7.89 26.13
CA ASN A 548 -15.07 -7.81 25.00
C ASN A 548 -14.60 -8.67 23.81
N LEU A 549 -13.29 -8.87 23.64
CA LEU A 549 -12.74 -9.82 22.66
C LEU A 549 -13.11 -11.28 23.02
N ASP A 550 -13.06 -11.67 24.30
CA ASP A 550 -13.54 -12.99 24.75
C ASP A 550 -15.04 -13.16 24.49
N GLN A 551 -15.85 -12.15 24.83
CA GLN A 551 -17.30 -12.16 24.56
C GLN A 551 -17.59 -12.32 23.06
N ARG A 552 -16.91 -11.57 22.19
CA ARG A 552 -17.08 -11.68 20.72
C ARG A 552 -16.64 -13.06 20.20
N LEU A 553 -15.57 -13.63 20.74
CA LEU A 553 -15.13 -14.99 20.43
C LEU A 553 -16.19 -16.03 20.85
N VAL A 554 -16.82 -15.88 22.01
CA VAL A 554 -17.91 -16.75 22.48
C VAL A 554 -19.14 -16.64 21.57
N GLU A 555 -19.54 -15.44 21.16
CA GLU A 555 -20.63 -15.22 20.20
C GLU A 555 -20.36 -15.89 18.86
N TRP A 556 -19.18 -15.65 18.27
CA TRP A 556 -18.81 -16.17 16.96
C TRP A 556 -18.62 -17.69 16.98
N CYS A 557 -17.97 -18.25 18.01
CA CYS A 557 -17.89 -19.70 18.19
C CYS A 557 -19.28 -20.35 18.31
N ARG A 558 -20.25 -19.69 18.98
CA ARG A 558 -21.63 -20.19 19.09
C ARG A 558 -22.37 -20.15 17.76
N ASP A 559 -22.27 -19.07 16.99
CA ASP A 559 -22.84 -18.99 15.64
C ASP A 559 -22.24 -20.05 14.70
N LEU A 560 -20.91 -20.19 14.69
CA LEU A 560 -20.22 -21.21 13.89
C LEU A 560 -20.61 -22.63 14.32
N GLN A 561 -20.75 -22.89 15.63
CA GLN A 561 -21.24 -24.18 16.15
C GLN A 561 -22.68 -24.46 15.71
N GLY A 562 -23.57 -23.45 15.72
CA GLY A 562 -24.92 -23.55 15.18
C GLY A 562 -24.96 -23.88 13.68
N ARG A 563 -23.90 -23.53 12.94
CA ARG A 563 -23.65 -23.89 11.54
C ARG A 563 -22.85 -25.19 11.37
N GLY A 564 -22.68 -25.99 12.42
CA GLY A 564 -21.99 -27.29 12.39
C GLY A 564 -20.46 -27.22 12.46
N MET A 565 -19.87 -26.06 12.77
CA MET A 565 -18.41 -25.87 12.82
C MET A 565 -17.91 -25.64 14.24
N ILE A 566 -17.24 -26.65 14.80
CA ILE A 566 -16.65 -26.57 16.14
C ILE A 566 -15.28 -25.88 16.05
N ARG A 567 -15.09 -24.78 16.80
CA ARG A 567 -13.83 -24.02 16.88
C ARG A 567 -13.43 -23.87 18.35
N ARG A 568 -12.21 -24.29 18.72
CA ARG A 568 -11.65 -24.17 20.09
C ARG A 568 -11.00 -22.81 20.37
N SER A 569 -11.55 -21.75 19.79
CA SER A 569 -10.88 -20.43 19.76
C SER A 569 -11.00 -19.67 21.08
N VAL A 570 -12.11 -19.87 21.81
CA VAL A 570 -12.31 -19.33 23.16
C VAL A 570 -11.34 -19.99 24.15
N GLU A 571 -11.18 -21.31 24.10
CA GLU A 571 -10.24 -22.05 24.93
C GLU A 571 -8.81 -21.62 24.64
N THR A 572 -8.42 -21.56 23.35
CA THR A 572 -7.08 -21.10 22.93
C THR A 572 -6.79 -19.67 23.41
N TYR A 573 -7.80 -18.77 23.39
CA TYR A 573 -7.66 -17.41 23.90
C TYR A 573 -7.42 -17.40 25.41
N ARG A 574 -8.27 -18.09 26.20
CA ARG A 574 -8.19 -18.13 27.66
C ARG A 574 -6.92 -18.84 28.16
N GLU A 575 -6.50 -19.92 27.51
CA GLU A 575 -5.21 -20.59 27.76
C GLU A 575 -4.04 -19.62 27.55
N LYS A 576 -4.09 -18.77 26.52
CA LYS A 576 -3.03 -17.78 26.26
C LYS A 576 -2.97 -16.70 27.33
N LEU A 577 -4.12 -16.22 27.82
CA LEU A 577 -4.17 -15.25 28.94
C LEU A 577 -3.62 -15.87 30.24
N ILE A 578 -3.95 -17.14 30.51
CA ILE A 578 -3.41 -17.90 31.66
C ILE A 578 -1.88 -18.01 31.55
N MET A 579 -1.37 -18.35 30.37
CA MET A 579 0.07 -18.45 30.10
C MET A 579 0.78 -17.11 30.38
N TRP A 580 0.25 -15.98 29.89
CA TRP A 580 0.83 -14.65 30.15
C TRP A 580 0.70 -14.19 31.60
N ARG A 581 -0.39 -14.55 32.29
CA ARG A 581 -0.56 -14.31 33.74
C ARG A 581 0.53 -15.02 34.54
N ASP A 582 0.80 -16.28 34.22
CA ASP A 582 1.75 -17.10 34.96
C ASP A 582 3.21 -16.75 34.61
N GLU A 583 3.48 -16.41 33.34
CA GLU A 583 4.75 -15.78 32.91
C GLU A 583 5.02 -14.47 33.68
N GLY A 584 4.01 -13.59 33.78
CA GLY A 584 4.14 -12.34 34.53
C GLY A 584 4.41 -12.54 36.01
N LYS A 585 3.82 -13.56 36.64
CA LYS A 585 4.12 -13.94 38.04
C LYS A 585 5.53 -14.47 38.22
N LEU A 586 6.02 -15.30 37.30
CA LEU A 586 7.36 -15.87 37.36
C LEU A 586 8.46 -14.83 37.13
N CYS A 587 8.24 -13.90 36.19
CA CYS A 587 9.22 -12.88 35.80
C CYS A 587 9.03 -11.53 36.52
N GLN A 588 8.07 -11.43 37.45
CA GLN A 588 7.63 -10.15 38.06
C GLN A 588 7.27 -9.07 37.02
N HIS A 589 6.77 -9.50 35.86
CA HIS A 589 6.47 -8.62 34.74
C HIS A 589 5.03 -8.07 34.88
N PRO A 590 4.81 -6.74 34.81
CA PRO A 590 3.50 -6.10 35.01
C PRO A 590 2.32 -6.67 34.20
N ILE A 591 2.61 -7.27 33.04
CA ILE A 591 1.63 -8.00 32.22
C ILE A 591 0.84 -9.06 33.02
N GLY A 592 1.44 -9.64 34.06
CA GLY A 592 0.81 -10.64 34.92
C GLY A 592 -0.43 -10.11 35.65
N GLU A 593 -0.36 -8.88 36.15
CA GLU A 593 -1.46 -8.22 36.86
C GLU A 593 -2.58 -7.82 35.90
N LEU A 594 -2.22 -7.27 34.73
CA LEU A 594 -3.15 -6.92 33.66
C LEU A 594 -3.96 -8.15 33.20
N MET A 595 -3.29 -9.29 32.99
CA MET A 595 -3.95 -10.54 32.59
C MET A 595 -4.76 -11.17 33.74
N GLN A 596 -4.30 -11.06 34.99
CA GLN A 596 -5.07 -11.45 36.17
C GLN A 596 -6.38 -10.65 36.27
N GLY A 597 -6.34 -9.34 36.01
CA GLY A 597 -7.51 -8.46 35.95
C GLY A 597 -8.50 -8.85 34.85
N ALA A 598 -8.03 -9.02 33.62
CA ALA A 598 -8.87 -9.45 32.49
C ALA A 598 -9.54 -10.82 32.74
N LEU A 599 -8.80 -11.81 33.26
CA LEU A 599 -9.34 -13.13 33.59
C LEU A 599 -10.39 -13.10 34.71
N LEU A 600 -10.23 -12.22 35.71
CA LEU A 600 -11.22 -12.01 36.77
C LEU A 600 -12.52 -11.34 36.27
N LEU A 601 -12.45 -10.58 35.18
CA LEU A 601 -13.61 -9.99 34.53
C LEU A 601 -14.30 -10.98 33.55
N ILE A 602 -13.54 -11.83 32.86
CA ILE A 602 -14.08 -12.89 31.97
C ILE A 602 -14.81 -14.01 32.74
N THR A 603 -14.49 -14.20 34.03
CA THR A 603 -15.06 -15.27 34.89
C THR A 603 -16.24 -14.82 35.75
N ARG A 604 -16.70 -13.57 35.60
CA ARG A 604 -17.90 -13.01 36.23
C ARG A 604 -19.07 -13.00 35.26
#